data_AF-A0A4P5W5Y1-F1
#
_entry.id   AF-A0A4P5W5Y1-F1
#
_cell.length_a   1.000
_cell.length_b   1.000
_cell.length_c   1.000
_cell.angle_alpha   90.00
_cell.angle_beta   90.00
_cell.angle_gamma   90.00
#
_symmetry.space_group_name_H-M   'P 1'
#
loop_
_entity.id
_entity.type
_entity.pdbx_description
1 polymer ?
#
loop_
_entity_poly.entity_id
_entity_poly.type
_entity_poly.pdbx_seq_one_letter_code
_entity_poly.pdbx_strand_id
1 'polypeptide(L)'
;MEITNRDKAVLIGLYLSKFDIEGLKNFGFSSFTEAFNTFGYAIGVKPASLKNYRDEFDPLFPNPRKGWHKREIRDYCKSCYHKYKDWQLNTFSEFIKCIVYPHYETQIFAERIFYDHEKIEQTTFAKRLATGQAAEQYFRDVYNKIPIFEDFILEDTTKLGCGFDFKLHSNASDKFLAIEVKGINGSSGNIMLTEKELKIVNYLKDNYYVFVVKNFVDKPEHIYFQDPLNCTLKFEKTESKIIQINYSAKI
;
A
#
# COMPACT_ATOMS: atom_id res chain seq x y z
N MET A 1 13.54 18.44 -4.45
CA MET A 1 13.14 18.60 -3.04
C MET A 1 12.40 17.35 -2.65
N GLU A 2 12.94 16.56 -1.73
CA GLU A 2 12.31 15.31 -1.29
C GLU A 2 11.10 15.62 -0.40
N ILE A 3 9.93 15.06 -0.73
CA ILE A 3 8.70 15.27 0.04
C ILE A 3 8.76 14.36 1.27
N THR A 4 8.82 14.95 2.47
CA THR A 4 8.89 14.17 3.71
C THR A 4 7.58 13.43 3.99
N ASN A 5 7.61 12.38 4.82
CA ASN A 5 6.38 11.67 5.23
C ASN A 5 5.34 12.61 5.90
N ARG A 6 5.80 13.65 6.61
CA ARG A 6 4.92 14.68 7.15
C ARG A 6 4.24 15.46 6.02
N ASP A 7 4.99 15.90 5.02
CA ASP A 7 4.44 16.67 3.90
C ASP A 7 3.42 15.85 3.11
N LYS A 8 3.72 14.56 2.87
CA LYS A 8 2.78 13.60 2.29
C LYS A 8 1.48 13.51 3.10
N ALA A 9 1.59 13.37 4.42
CA ALA A 9 0.44 13.27 5.31
C ALA A 9 -0.42 14.55 5.32
N VAL A 10 0.21 15.73 5.30
CA VAL A 10 -0.46 17.03 5.20
C VAL A 10 -1.20 17.16 3.87
N LEU A 11 -0.55 16.81 2.76
CA LEU A 11 -1.15 16.85 1.42
C LEU A 11 -2.37 15.94 1.30
N ILE A 12 -2.28 14.71 1.82
CA ILE A 12 -3.40 13.77 1.84
C ILE A 12 -4.54 14.30 2.72
N GLY A 13 -4.23 14.87 3.89
CA GLY A 13 -5.23 15.52 4.75
C GLY A 13 -5.95 16.68 4.06
N LEU A 14 -5.20 17.53 3.34
CA LEU A 14 -5.75 18.62 2.53
C LEU A 14 -6.65 18.09 1.42
N TYR A 15 -6.20 17.08 0.67
CA TYR A 15 -6.97 16.45 -0.40
C TYR A 15 -8.29 15.88 0.12
N LEU A 16 -8.25 15.07 1.18
CA LEU A 16 -9.44 14.43 1.77
C LEU A 16 -10.39 15.43 2.41
N SER A 17 -9.89 16.57 2.87
CA SER A 17 -10.74 17.66 3.37
C SER A 17 -11.39 18.42 2.21
N LYS A 18 -10.61 18.78 1.18
CA LYS A 18 -11.09 19.58 0.05
C LYS A 18 -12.18 18.87 -0.76
N PHE A 19 -11.97 17.60 -1.08
CA PHE A 19 -12.85 16.84 -1.98
C PHE A 19 -13.78 15.86 -1.26
N ASP A 20 -13.63 15.73 0.05
CA ASP A 20 -14.49 14.91 0.92
C ASP A 20 -14.85 13.54 0.29
N ILE A 21 -16.14 13.25 0.14
CA ILE A 21 -16.65 11.97 -0.38
C ILE A 21 -16.24 11.76 -1.85
N GLU A 22 -16.18 12.81 -2.65
CA GLU A 22 -15.76 12.72 -4.06
C GLU A 22 -14.31 12.27 -4.15
N GLY A 23 -13.43 12.88 -3.35
CA GLY A 23 -12.02 12.53 -3.30
C GLY A 23 -11.79 11.09 -2.83
N LEU A 24 -12.58 10.63 -1.86
CA LEU A 24 -12.57 9.26 -1.35
C LEU A 24 -12.99 8.24 -2.43
N LYS A 25 -14.08 8.51 -3.15
CA LYS A 25 -14.59 7.65 -4.23
C LYS A 25 -13.62 7.60 -5.41
N ASN A 26 -12.91 8.68 -5.69
CA ASN A 26 -11.92 8.73 -6.78
C ASN A 26 -10.73 7.75 -6.56
N PHE A 27 -10.52 7.31 -5.32
CA PHE A 27 -9.52 6.28 -4.97
C PHE A 27 -10.14 4.89 -4.74
N GLY A 28 -11.45 4.74 -5.00
CA GLY A 28 -12.17 3.49 -4.81
C GLY A 28 -12.36 3.09 -3.33
N PHE A 29 -12.19 4.01 -2.40
CA PHE A 29 -12.45 3.75 -0.98
C PHE A 29 -13.94 3.85 -0.66
N SER A 30 -14.37 3.10 0.34
CA SER A 30 -15.74 3.06 0.85
C SER A 30 -15.92 3.95 2.08
N SER A 31 -14.84 4.22 2.81
CA SER A 31 -14.87 5.01 4.05
C SER A 31 -13.57 5.80 4.26
N PHE A 32 -13.64 6.84 5.07
CA PHE A 32 -12.44 7.60 5.45
C PHE A 32 -11.50 6.78 6.32
N THR A 33 -12.04 5.85 7.13
CA THR A 33 -11.23 4.90 7.89
C THR A 33 -10.37 4.06 6.96
N GLU A 34 -10.96 3.54 5.88
CA GLU A 34 -10.23 2.82 4.83
C GLU A 34 -9.14 3.70 4.21
N ALA A 35 -9.49 4.92 3.79
CA ALA A 35 -8.52 5.84 3.21
C ALA A 35 -7.37 6.16 4.16
N PHE A 36 -7.66 6.42 5.45
CA PHE A 36 -6.63 6.72 6.45
C PHE A 36 -5.72 5.54 6.73
N ASN A 37 -6.29 4.33 6.83
CA ASN A 37 -5.52 3.12 7.05
C ASN A 37 -4.60 2.87 5.86
N THR A 38 -5.18 2.76 4.66
CA THR A 38 -4.43 2.43 3.44
C THR A 38 -3.36 3.48 3.13
N PHE A 39 -3.73 4.77 3.06
CA PHE A 39 -2.75 5.81 2.79
C PHE A 39 -1.72 5.97 3.90
N GLY A 40 -2.14 5.89 5.16
CA GLY A 40 -1.25 6.08 6.29
C GLY A 40 -0.11 5.07 6.25
N TYR A 41 -0.46 3.78 6.21
CA TYR A 41 0.54 2.73 6.12
C TYR A 41 1.34 2.82 4.81
N ALA A 42 0.71 3.08 3.66
CA ALA A 42 1.46 3.18 2.40
C ALA A 42 2.58 4.24 2.45
N ILE A 43 2.37 5.38 3.10
CA ILE A 43 3.41 6.42 3.22
C ILE A 43 4.25 6.33 4.51
N GLY A 44 4.09 5.27 5.31
CA GLY A 44 4.85 5.10 6.56
C GLY A 44 4.47 6.09 7.67
N VAL A 45 3.20 6.45 7.80
CA VAL A 45 2.68 7.28 8.90
C VAL A 45 1.49 6.62 9.58
N LYS A 46 1.26 6.96 10.86
CA LYS A 46 0.08 6.46 11.57
C LYS A 46 -1.21 6.96 10.88
N PRO A 47 -2.23 6.12 10.66
CA PRO A 47 -3.53 6.54 10.10
C PRO A 47 -4.17 7.72 10.82
N ALA A 48 -4.03 7.77 12.15
CA ALA A 48 -4.50 8.90 12.97
C ALA A 48 -3.91 10.25 12.55
N SER A 49 -2.71 10.28 11.98
CA SER A 49 -2.07 11.50 11.47
C SER A 49 -2.84 12.07 10.28
N LEU A 50 -3.32 11.22 9.37
CA LEU A 50 -4.12 11.65 8.21
C LEU A 50 -5.46 12.21 8.64
N LYS A 51 -6.12 11.55 9.60
CA LYS A 51 -7.35 12.05 10.22
C LYS A 51 -7.12 13.43 10.84
N ASN A 52 -6.04 13.59 11.61
CA ASN A 52 -5.68 14.84 12.25
C ASN A 52 -5.42 15.96 11.23
N TYR A 53 -4.71 15.67 10.14
CA TYR A 53 -4.48 16.68 9.09
C TYR A 53 -5.76 17.03 8.34
N ARG A 54 -6.64 16.07 8.08
CA ARG A 54 -7.97 16.38 7.56
C ARG A 54 -8.72 17.32 8.51
N ASP A 55 -8.77 17.00 9.80
CA ASP A 55 -9.44 17.84 10.82
C ASP A 55 -8.84 19.27 10.87
N GLU A 56 -7.54 19.43 10.60
CA GLU A 56 -6.89 20.74 10.48
C GLU A 56 -7.43 21.57 9.30
N PHE A 57 -7.75 20.94 8.16
CA PHE A 57 -8.21 21.61 6.95
C PHE A 57 -9.75 21.71 6.83
N ASP A 58 -10.50 20.84 7.52
CA ASP A 58 -11.97 20.80 7.47
C ASP A 58 -12.64 22.18 7.68
N PRO A 59 -12.18 23.07 8.59
CA PRO A 59 -12.72 24.42 8.74
C PRO A 59 -12.55 25.34 7.52
N LEU A 60 -11.66 25.02 6.58
CA LEU A 60 -11.30 25.88 5.43
C LEU A 60 -12.09 25.56 4.16
N PHE A 61 -12.95 24.55 4.20
CA PHE A 61 -13.79 24.09 3.10
C PHE A 61 -15.24 23.96 3.57
N PRO A 62 -16.24 23.96 2.67
CA PRO A 62 -17.65 23.85 3.04
C PRO A 62 -18.04 22.42 3.44
N ASN A 63 -17.33 21.84 4.41
CA ASN A 63 -17.55 20.50 4.91
C ASN A 63 -18.58 20.47 6.04
N PRO A 64 -19.39 19.40 6.15
CA PRO A 64 -20.28 19.22 7.30
C PRO A 64 -19.50 18.98 8.59
N ARG A 65 -18.27 18.45 8.48
CA ARG A 65 -17.36 18.27 9.60
C ARG A 65 -16.71 19.59 9.96
N LYS A 66 -16.77 19.94 11.25
CA LYS A 66 -16.13 21.17 11.76
C LYS A 66 -14.61 21.08 11.89
N GLY A 67 -14.04 19.87 12.02
CA GLY A 67 -12.62 19.70 12.33
C GLY A 67 -12.14 20.54 13.53
N TRP A 68 -10.88 20.95 13.48
CA TRP A 68 -10.20 21.78 14.50
C TRP A 68 -10.50 23.29 14.35
N HIS A 69 -11.79 23.64 14.28
CA HIS A 69 -12.28 25.03 14.14
C HIS A 69 -12.04 25.97 15.34
N LYS A 70 -11.61 25.45 16.50
CA LYS A 70 -11.41 26.25 17.72
C LYS A 70 -9.96 26.70 17.96
N ARG A 71 -9.10 26.57 16.95
CA ARG A 71 -7.70 26.99 17.02
C ARG A 71 -7.25 27.50 15.66
N GLU A 72 -6.15 28.25 15.65
CA GLU A 72 -5.50 28.64 14.41
C GLU A 72 -4.86 27.43 13.72
N ILE A 73 -4.82 27.50 12.39
CA ILE A 73 -4.14 26.50 11.57
C ILE A 73 -2.62 26.60 11.76
N ARG A 74 -1.94 25.45 11.86
CA ARG A 74 -0.47 25.40 11.94
C ARG A 74 0.18 26.03 10.72
N ASP A 75 1.28 26.76 10.90
CA ASP A 75 1.94 27.51 9.82
C ASP A 75 2.30 26.66 8.60
N TYR A 76 2.86 25.46 8.80
CA TYR A 76 3.21 24.58 7.69
C TYR A 76 1.97 24.02 6.95
N CYS A 77 0.86 23.80 7.66
CA CYS A 77 -0.42 23.44 7.04
C CYS A 77 -0.98 24.62 6.25
N LYS A 78 -0.87 25.84 6.78
CA LYS A 78 -1.27 27.08 6.10
C LYS A 78 -0.48 27.29 4.80
N SER A 79 0.85 27.10 4.83
CA SER A 79 1.69 27.15 3.63
C SER A 79 1.27 26.11 2.58
N CYS A 80 0.99 24.88 3.02
CA CYS A 80 0.49 23.82 2.14
C CYS A 80 -0.87 24.20 1.53
N TYR A 81 -1.81 24.68 2.34
CA TYR A 81 -3.13 25.15 1.89
C TYR A 81 -2.99 26.21 0.80
N HIS A 82 -2.25 27.30 1.04
CA HIS A 82 -2.10 28.37 0.05
C HIS A 82 -1.50 27.89 -1.28
N LYS A 83 -0.62 26.88 -1.23
CA LYS A 83 0.03 26.34 -2.43
C LYS A 83 -0.87 25.43 -3.27
N TYR A 84 -1.74 24.65 -2.64
CA TYR A 84 -2.48 23.57 -3.32
C TYR A 84 -4.01 23.73 -3.29
N LYS A 85 -4.55 24.72 -2.56
CA LYS A 85 -6.01 24.91 -2.38
C LYS A 85 -6.78 25.09 -3.68
N ASP A 86 -6.16 25.54 -4.77
CA ASP A 86 -6.83 25.82 -6.04
C ASP A 86 -6.69 24.65 -7.05
N TRP A 87 -5.97 23.59 -6.68
CA TRP A 87 -5.82 22.40 -7.53
C TRP A 87 -7.15 21.67 -7.69
N GLN A 88 -7.44 21.23 -8.91
CA GLN A 88 -8.66 20.50 -9.24
C GLN A 88 -8.55 19.02 -8.87
N LEU A 89 -9.69 18.33 -8.72
CA LEU A 89 -9.75 16.93 -8.27
C LEU A 89 -8.78 16.03 -9.03
N ASN A 90 -8.83 16.07 -10.37
CA ASN A 90 -8.00 15.18 -11.20
C ASN A 90 -6.51 15.42 -11.00
N THR A 91 -6.05 16.68 -11.10
CA THR A 91 -4.64 17.04 -10.92
C THR A 91 -4.13 16.68 -9.53
N PHE A 92 -4.92 16.97 -8.50
CA PHE A 92 -4.53 16.64 -7.13
C PHE A 92 -4.55 15.13 -6.89
N SER A 93 -5.52 14.42 -7.45
CA SER A 93 -5.58 12.97 -7.36
C SER A 93 -4.35 12.31 -7.96
N GLU A 94 -3.98 12.66 -9.20
CA GLU A 94 -2.76 12.11 -9.83
C GLU A 94 -1.51 12.39 -8.98
N PHE A 95 -1.42 13.58 -8.38
CA PHE A 95 -0.31 13.89 -7.49
C PHE A 95 -0.31 13.04 -6.20
N ILE A 96 -1.47 12.83 -5.58
CA ILE A 96 -1.60 11.93 -4.43
C ILE A 96 -1.22 10.50 -4.84
N LYS A 97 -1.60 10.03 -6.03
CA LYS A 97 -1.21 8.70 -6.53
C LYS A 97 0.31 8.58 -6.65
N CYS A 98 1.01 9.60 -7.18
CA CYS A 98 2.48 9.60 -7.23
C CYS A 98 3.14 9.63 -5.84
N ILE A 99 2.48 10.21 -4.83
CA ILE A 99 2.97 10.23 -3.44
C ILE A 99 2.81 8.88 -2.76
N VAL A 100 1.64 8.26 -2.97
CA VAL A 100 1.24 7.06 -2.25
C VAL A 100 1.83 5.82 -2.91
N TYR A 101 1.94 5.77 -4.24
CA TYR A 101 2.38 4.59 -4.99
C TYR A 101 3.77 4.81 -5.62
N PRO A 102 4.84 4.23 -5.05
CA PRO A 102 6.16 4.25 -5.66
C PRO A 102 6.10 3.69 -7.08
N HIS A 103 6.74 4.39 -8.01
CA HIS A 103 6.77 4.02 -9.43
C HIS A 103 5.39 3.97 -10.12
N TYR A 104 4.37 4.64 -9.56
CA TYR A 104 3.02 4.74 -10.14
C TYR A 104 3.04 5.03 -11.64
N GLU A 105 3.76 6.08 -12.05
CA GLU A 105 3.82 6.52 -13.45
C GLU A 105 4.42 5.42 -14.33
N THR A 106 5.48 4.76 -13.88
CA THR A 106 6.14 3.67 -14.61
C THR A 106 5.24 2.44 -14.72
N GLN A 107 4.53 2.09 -13.64
CA GLN A 107 3.63 0.93 -13.62
C GLN A 107 2.41 1.17 -14.49
N ILE A 108 1.76 2.34 -14.40
CA ILE A 108 0.65 2.71 -15.27
C ILE A 108 1.10 2.83 -16.73
N PHE A 109 2.29 3.38 -17.00
CA PHE A 109 2.81 3.48 -18.37
C PHE A 109 3.03 2.10 -18.99
N ALA A 110 3.63 1.17 -18.24
CA ALA A 110 3.73 -0.22 -18.68
C ALA A 110 2.34 -0.83 -18.92
N GLU A 111 1.40 -0.65 -17.98
CA GLU A 111 0.05 -1.19 -18.15
C GLU A 111 -0.67 -0.64 -19.38
N ARG A 112 -0.59 0.67 -19.62
CA ARG A 112 -1.20 1.36 -20.77
C ARG A 112 -0.67 0.88 -22.12
N ILE A 113 0.60 0.50 -22.18
CA ILE A 113 1.26 0.05 -23.41
C ILE A 113 0.98 -1.43 -23.68
N PHE A 114 0.94 -2.25 -22.63
CA PHE A 114 0.92 -3.71 -22.77
C PHE A 114 -0.47 -4.36 -22.58
N TYR A 115 -1.45 -3.65 -22.02
CA TYR A 115 -2.82 -4.17 -21.83
C TYR A 115 -3.86 -3.28 -22.51
N ASP A 116 -4.67 -3.88 -23.39
CA ASP A 116 -5.76 -3.20 -24.07
C ASP A 116 -6.87 -2.83 -23.07
N HIS A 117 -7.30 -1.58 -23.13
CA HIS A 117 -7.70 -0.80 -21.96
C HIS A 117 -9.16 -1.00 -21.48
N GLU A 118 -9.90 -1.94 -22.04
CA GLU A 118 -11.36 -1.98 -21.87
C GLU A 118 -11.85 -2.56 -20.52
N LYS A 119 -10.99 -3.12 -19.66
CA LYS A 119 -11.48 -3.87 -18.47
C LYS A 119 -10.85 -3.58 -17.11
N ILE A 120 -9.79 -2.77 -17.01
CA ILE A 120 -9.18 -2.46 -15.71
C ILE A 120 -9.45 -0.99 -15.37
N GLU A 121 -10.34 -0.76 -14.41
CA GLU A 121 -10.51 0.56 -13.80
C GLU A 121 -9.18 0.94 -13.12
N GLN A 122 -8.53 2.01 -13.61
CA GLN A 122 -7.25 2.51 -13.08
C GLN A 122 -7.27 2.73 -11.56
N THR A 123 -8.44 3.07 -11.01
CA THR A 123 -8.70 3.23 -9.57
C THR A 123 -8.54 1.92 -8.80
N THR A 124 -9.00 0.79 -9.35
CA THR A 124 -8.89 -0.54 -8.74
C THR A 124 -7.44 -1.01 -8.69
N PHE A 125 -6.67 -0.77 -9.77
CA PHE A 125 -5.25 -1.09 -9.80
C PHE A 125 -4.45 -0.25 -8.79
N ALA A 126 -4.63 1.07 -8.82
CA ALA A 126 -4.01 2.00 -7.87
C ALA A 126 -4.31 1.61 -6.42
N LYS A 127 -5.57 1.28 -6.12
CA LYS A 127 -5.98 0.80 -4.80
C LYS A 127 -5.27 -0.49 -4.41
N ARG A 128 -5.13 -1.46 -5.32
CA ARG A 128 -4.40 -2.71 -5.05
C ARG A 128 -2.93 -2.46 -4.70
N LEU A 129 -2.25 -1.59 -5.45
CA LEU A 129 -0.88 -1.17 -5.13
C LEU A 129 -0.78 -0.54 -3.75
N ALA A 130 -1.71 0.36 -3.43
CA ALA A 130 -1.83 0.99 -2.12
C ALA A 130 -1.89 -0.04 -0.99
N THR A 131 -2.79 -1.02 -1.15
CA THR A 131 -3.04 -2.06 -0.14
C THR A 131 -1.82 -2.96 0.03
N GLY A 132 -1.11 -3.31 -1.05
CA GLY A 132 0.14 -4.07 -0.99
C GLY A 132 1.21 -3.35 -0.18
N GLN A 133 1.50 -2.11 -0.54
CA GLN A 133 2.48 -1.29 0.16
C GLN A 133 2.09 -0.99 1.62
N ALA A 134 0.79 -0.77 1.87
CA ALA A 134 0.28 -0.63 3.22
C ALA A 134 0.49 -1.90 4.06
N ALA A 135 0.30 -3.09 3.46
CA ALA A 135 0.55 -4.37 4.13
C ALA A 135 2.04 -4.58 4.43
N GLU A 136 2.93 -4.28 3.47
CA GLU A 136 4.38 -4.34 3.67
C GLU A 136 4.84 -3.42 4.80
N GLN A 137 4.38 -2.17 4.84
CA GLN A 137 4.72 -1.26 5.92
C GLN A 137 4.14 -1.72 7.27
N TYR A 138 2.90 -2.21 7.28
CA TYR A 138 2.30 -2.78 8.48
C TYR A 138 3.17 -3.91 9.02
N PHE A 139 3.64 -4.82 8.16
CA PHE A 139 4.55 -5.90 8.56
C PHE A 139 5.82 -5.36 9.22
N ARG A 140 6.49 -4.37 8.61
CA ARG A 140 7.68 -3.72 9.20
C ARG A 140 7.42 -3.14 10.59
N ASP A 141 6.23 -2.59 10.82
CA ASP A 141 5.86 -1.96 12.09
C ASP A 141 5.58 -2.98 13.21
N VAL A 142 5.29 -4.25 12.87
CA VAL A 142 4.80 -5.25 13.84
C VAL A 142 5.63 -6.53 13.93
N TYR A 143 6.46 -6.88 12.94
CA TYR A 143 7.12 -8.19 12.88
C TYR A 143 7.89 -8.51 14.17
N ASN A 144 8.63 -7.54 14.71
CA ASN A 144 9.44 -7.70 15.90
C ASN A 144 8.65 -7.85 17.21
N LYS A 145 7.31 -7.79 17.16
CA LYS A 145 6.41 -8.04 18.29
C LYS A 145 5.76 -9.43 18.21
N ILE A 146 6.05 -10.18 17.15
CA ILE A 146 5.50 -11.50 16.91
C ILE A 146 6.52 -12.51 17.43
N PRO A 147 6.17 -13.40 18.38
CA PRO A 147 7.15 -14.25 19.06
C PRO A 147 8.05 -15.08 18.14
N ILE A 148 7.55 -15.53 16.99
CA ILE A 148 8.34 -16.31 16.03
C ILE A 148 9.34 -15.47 15.21
N PHE A 149 9.18 -14.15 15.21
CA PHE A 149 9.98 -13.20 14.43
C PHE A 149 10.76 -12.20 15.29
N GLU A 150 10.52 -12.15 16.61
CA GLU A 150 10.99 -11.07 17.49
C GLU A 150 12.52 -10.94 17.57
N ASP A 151 13.23 -12.06 17.48
CA ASP A 151 14.70 -12.11 17.54
C ASP A 151 15.39 -12.02 16.16
N PHE A 152 14.62 -11.83 15.08
CA PHE A 152 15.17 -11.75 13.73
C PHE A 152 15.43 -10.30 13.29
N ILE A 153 16.44 -10.15 12.43
CA ILE A 153 16.75 -8.89 11.76
C ILE A 153 16.06 -8.90 10.39
N LEU A 154 15.32 -7.83 10.10
CA LEU A 154 14.61 -7.63 8.84
C LEU A 154 15.55 -7.11 7.75
N GLU A 155 15.58 -7.83 6.63
CA GLU A 155 16.20 -7.45 5.37
C GLU A 155 15.10 -7.28 4.29
N ASP A 156 15.13 -6.15 3.59
CA ASP A 156 14.16 -5.79 2.54
C ASP A 156 14.59 -6.35 1.19
N THR A 157 13.76 -7.26 0.63
CA THR A 157 14.04 -7.93 -0.64
C THR A 157 13.00 -7.63 -1.73
N THR A 158 12.08 -6.69 -1.48
CA THR A 158 10.98 -6.27 -2.40
C THR A 158 11.46 -5.92 -3.81
N LYS A 159 12.70 -5.44 -3.95
CA LYS A 159 13.29 -5.05 -5.24
C LYS A 159 14.21 -6.09 -5.88
N LEU A 160 14.46 -7.21 -5.21
CA LEU A 160 15.37 -8.25 -5.70
C LEU A 160 14.66 -9.26 -6.61
N GLY A 161 13.33 -9.31 -6.53
CA GLY A 161 12.55 -10.31 -7.22
C GLY A 161 13.03 -11.71 -6.85
N CYS A 162 13.21 -12.03 -5.57
CA CYS A 162 13.63 -13.36 -5.13
C CYS A 162 12.45 -14.32 -4.84
N GLY A 163 11.21 -13.85 -4.96
CA GLY A 163 9.99 -14.62 -4.69
C GLY A 163 9.49 -14.54 -3.25
N PHE A 164 9.95 -13.54 -2.51
CA PHE A 164 9.44 -13.09 -1.21
C PHE A 164 9.82 -11.61 -0.99
N ASP A 165 9.07 -10.90 -0.15
CA ASP A 165 9.24 -9.45 0.11
C ASP A 165 10.30 -9.14 1.17
N PHE A 166 10.39 -9.99 2.19
CA PHE A 166 11.33 -9.80 3.30
C PHE A 166 12.08 -11.07 3.66
N LYS A 167 13.31 -10.89 4.08
CA LYS A 167 14.14 -11.92 4.70
C LYS A 167 14.36 -11.58 6.16
N LEU A 168 14.03 -12.52 7.03
CA LEU A 168 14.33 -12.46 8.46
C LEU A 168 15.53 -13.35 8.74
N HIS A 169 16.68 -12.79 9.11
CA HIS A 169 17.88 -13.57 9.45
C HIS A 169 18.19 -13.50 10.94
N SER A 170 18.76 -14.57 11.49
CA SER A 170 19.23 -14.64 12.87
C SER A 170 20.74 -14.44 12.93
N ASN A 171 21.24 -13.74 13.94
CA ASN A 171 22.69 -13.66 14.20
C ASN A 171 23.28 -14.99 14.69
N ALA A 172 22.45 -15.93 15.13
CA ALA A 172 22.88 -17.19 15.72
C ALA A 172 22.96 -18.35 14.72
N SER A 173 22.44 -18.19 13.50
CA SER A 173 22.35 -19.25 12.50
C SER A 173 22.25 -18.70 11.08
N ASP A 174 22.81 -19.41 10.11
CA ASP A 174 22.63 -19.13 8.67
C ASP A 174 21.19 -19.38 8.18
N LYS A 175 20.29 -19.87 9.04
CA LYS A 175 18.87 -20.01 8.73
C LYS A 175 18.19 -18.65 8.67
N PHE A 176 17.34 -18.48 7.66
CA PHE A 176 16.49 -17.31 7.51
C PHE A 176 15.04 -17.73 7.26
N LEU A 177 14.10 -16.84 7.56
CA LEU A 177 12.70 -16.96 7.18
C LEU A 177 12.43 -16.04 5.99
N ALA A 178 11.84 -16.59 4.93
CA ALA A 178 11.31 -15.83 3.80
C ALA A 178 9.87 -15.42 4.11
N ILE A 179 9.57 -14.14 3.99
CA ILE A 179 8.24 -13.59 4.26
C ILE A 179 7.70 -12.93 3.00
N GLU A 180 6.59 -13.47 2.49
CA GLU A 180 5.77 -12.86 1.45
C GLU A 180 4.59 -12.15 2.09
N VAL A 181 4.40 -10.86 1.82
CA VAL A 181 3.36 -10.04 2.44
C VAL A 181 2.21 -9.81 1.47
N LYS A 182 1.00 -10.16 1.89
CA LYS A 182 -0.23 -9.94 1.12
C LYS A 182 -1.18 -9.01 1.88
N GLY A 183 -1.87 -8.15 1.14
CA GLY A 183 -2.86 -7.21 1.68
C GLY A 183 -4.27 -7.53 1.22
N ILE A 184 -5.24 -7.51 2.14
CA ILE A 184 -6.67 -7.69 1.88
C ILE A 184 -7.45 -6.52 2.47
N ASN A 185 -8.32 -5.88 1.67
CA ASN A 185 -9.11 -4.74 2.15
C ASN A 185 -10.14 -5.13 3.23
N GLY A 186 -10.89 -6.21 3.02
CA GLY A 186 -11.90 -6.71 3.96
C GLY A 186 -11.33 -7.64 5.04
N SER A 187 -12.21 -8.15 5.91
CA SER A 187 -11.86 -9.17 6.92
C SER A 187 -11.60 -10.56 6.32
N SER A 188 -11.98 -10.77 5.07
CA SER A 188 -11.67 -11.94 4.24
C SER A 188 -11.46 -11.51 2.78
N GLY A 189 -10.82 -12.38 2.01
CA GLY A 189 -10.53 -12.17 0.60
C GLY A 189 -9.56 -13.22 0.06
N ASN A 190 -9.26 -13.11 -1.23
CA ASN A 190 -8.33 -14.02 -1.89
C ASN A 190 -6.91 -13.45 -1.86
N ILE A 191 -5.94 -14.34 -1.66
CA ILE A 191 -4.53 -14.06 -1.91
C ILE A 191 -4.09 -14.85 -3.14
N MET A 192 -3.11 -14.33 -3.87
CA MET A 192 -2.53 -14.98 -5.03
C MET A 192 -1.04 -15.12 -4.83
N LEU A 193 -0.50 -16.28 -5.22
CA LEU A 193 0.94 -16.49 -5.35
C LEU A 193 1.31 -16.59 -6.82
N THR A 194 2.43 -16.00 -7.21
CA THR A 194 3.00 -16.22 -8.54
C THR A 194 3.59 -17.64 -8.63
N GLU A 195 3.79 -18.14 -9.86
CA GLU A 195 4.48 -19.43 -10.06
C GLU A 195 5.87 -19.43 -9.41
N LYS A 196 6.55 -18.28 -9.44
CA LYS A 196 7.84 -18.09 -8.80
C LYS A 196 7.75 -18.23 -7.29
N GLU A 197 6.82 -17.51 -6.65
CA GLU A 197 6.57 -17.65 -5.20
C GLU A 197 6.28 -19.11 -4.84
N LEU A 198 5.41 -19.80 -5.58
CA LEU A 198 5.09 -21.22 -5.35
C LEU A 198 6.32 -22.14 -5.43
N LYS A 199 7.21 -21.93 -6.41
CA LYS A 199 8.47 -22.69 -6.52
C LYS A 199 9.38 -22.45 -5.32
N ILE A 200 9.47 -21.20 -4.84
CA ILE A 200 10.27 -20.85 -3.66
C ILE A 200 9.67 -21.43 -2.39
N VAL A 201 8.33 -21.42 -2.24
CA VAL A 201 7.65 -22.11 -1.12
C VAL A 201 8.05 -23.57 -1.09
N ASN A 202 7.95 -24.29 -2.21
CA ASN A 202 8.28 -25.72 -2.26
C ASN A 202 9.76 -26.00 -1.94
N TYR A 203 10.65 -25.05 -2.22
CA TYR A 203 12.07 -25.13 -1.90
C TYR A 203 12.36 -24.84 -0.41
N LEU A 204 11.78 -23.78 0.16
CA LEU A 204 12.06 -23.32 1.53
C LEU A 204 11.17 -23.97 2.60
N LYS A 205 9.99 -24.46 2.24
CA LYS A 205 9.01 -25.15 3.09
C LYS A 205 8.75 -24.40 4.40
N ASP A 206 9.12 -24.99 5.54
CA ASP A 206 8.95 -24.45 6.89
C ASP A 206 9.64 -23.10 7.12
N ASN A 207 10.59 -22.71 6.26
CA ASN A 207 11.25 -21.41 6.30
C ASN A 207 10.54 -20.35 5.45
N TYR A 208 9.39 -20.65 4.83
CA TYR A 208 8.60 -19.69 4.06
C TYR A 208 7.28 -19.39 4.75
N TYR A 209 6.97 -18.10 4.87
CA TYR A 209 5.75 -17.59 5.47
C TYR A 209 5.02 -16.68 4.50
N VAL A 210 3.70 -16.86 4.43
CA VAL A 210 2.81 -15.86 3.86
C VAL A 210 2.19 -15.07 5.01
N PHE A 211 2.50 -13.79 5.07
CA PHE A 211 1.98 -12.84 6.05
C PHE A 211 0.85 -12.03 5.43
N VAL A 212 -0.37 -12.17 5.94
CA VAL A 212 -1.56 -11.52 5.39
C VAL A 212 -2.04 -10.42 6.33
N VAL A 213 -2.01 -9.18 5.86
CA VAL A 213 -2.65 -8.04 6.53
C VAL A 213 -4.05 -7.85 5.96
N LYS A 214 -5.06 -7.84 6.81
CA LYS A 214 -6.48 -7.78 6.43
C LYS A 214 -7.22 -6.66 7.16
N ASN A 215 -8.42 -6.35 6.68
CA ASN A 215 -9.38 -5.44 7.30
C ASN A 215 -8.95 -3.96 7.34
N PHE A 216 -8.35 -3.46 6.25
CA PHE A 216 -8.07 -2.03 6.07
C PHE A 216 -9.31 -1.14 6.13
N VAL A 217 -10.50 -1.68 5.83
CA VAL A 217 -11.77 -0.94 5.90
C VAL A 217 -12.17 -0.51 7.32
N ASP A 218 -11.63 -1.16 8.35
CA ASP A 218 -11.92 -0.89 9.76
C ASP A 218 -10.63 -0.87 10.59
N LYS A 219 -10.20 -2.04 11.09
CA LYS A 219 -9.01 -2.18 11.92
C LYS A 219 -8.06 -3.21 11.29
N PRO A 220 -6.92 -2.77 10.73
CA PRO A 220 -5.90 -3.66 10.20
C PRO A 220 -5.40 -4.66 11.25
N GLU A 221 -5.45 -5.93 10.90
CA GLU A 221 -4.96 -7.05 11.68
C GLU A 221 -4.20 -8.01 10.76
N HIS A 222 -3.44 -8.94 11.35
CA HIS A 222 -2.64 -9.88 10.57
C HIS A 222 -2.88 -11.33 10.97
N ILE A 223 -2.61 -12.21 10.01
CA ILE A 223 -2.47 -13.66 10.18
C ILE A 223 -1.27 -14.10 9.35
N TYR A 224 -0.64 -15.21 9.71
CA TYR A 224 0.48 -15.75 8.94
C TYR A 224 0.38 -17.26 8.80
N PHE A 225 0.90 -17.77 7.68
CA PHE A 225 0.88 -19.18 7.33
C PHE A 225 2.30 -19.64 7.04
N GLN A 226 2.81 -20.57 7.87
CA GLN A 226 4.05 -21.29 7.62
C GLN A 226 3.79 -22.38 6.57
N ASP A 227 4.71 -22.57 5.64
CA ASP A 227 4.60 -23.52 4.52
C ASP A 227 3.20 -23.49 3.89
N PRO A 228 2.86 -22.43 3.14
CA PRO A 228 1.49 -22.19 2.69
C PRO A 228 0.94 -23.31 1.80
N LEU A 229 1.78 -24.19 1.24
CA LEU A 229 1.35 -25.36 0.46
C LEU A 229 0.89 -26.55 1.33
N ASN A 230 1.32 -26.61 2.59
CA ASN A 230 1.01 -27.70 3.54
C ASN A 230 0.18 -27.20 4.73
N CYS A 231 -0.58 -26.13 4.55
CA CYS A 231 -1.43 -25.53 5.58
C CYS A 231 -2.92 -25.54 5.17
N THR A 232 -3.74 -24.71 5.83
CA THR A 232 -5.18 -24.58 5.53
C THR A 232 -5.49 -23.90 4.19
N LEU A 233 -4.52 -23.22 3.58
CA LEU A 233 -4.71 -22.53 2.31
C LEU A 233 -4.86 -23.52 1.16
N LYS A 234 -5.81 -23.25 0.26
CA LYS A 234 -6.01 -24.03 -0.98
C LYS A 234 -5.80 -23.12 -2.17
N PHE A 235 -4.74 -23.38 -2.93
CA PHE A 235 -4.42 -22.63 -4.14
C PHE A 235 -5.01 -23.33 -5.37
N GLU A 236 -5.76 -22.58 -6.16
CA GLU A 236 -6.24 -23.01 -7.47
C GLU A 236 -5.39 -22.38 -8.57
N LYS A 237 -4.95 -23.19 -9.54
CA LYS A 237 -4.14 -22.70 -10.64
C LYS A 237 -5.02 -21.91 -11.62
N THR A 238 -4.70 -20.63 -11.81
CA THR A 238 -5.25 -19.81 -12.89
C THR A 238 -4.13 -19.46 -13.85
N GLU A 239 -4.35 -19.65 -15.16
CA GLU A 239 -3.36 -19.38 -16.20
C GLU A 239 -3.84 -18.28 -17.15
N SER A 240 -2.96 -17.35 -17.49
CA SER A 240 -3.17 -16.32 -18.51
C SER A 240 -1.99 -16.32 -19.48
N LYS A 241 -2.26 -16.33 -20.78
CA LYS A 241 -1.21 -16.26 -21.81
C LYS A 241 -0.93 -14.82 -22.19
N ILE A 242 0.32 -14.38 -22.04
CA ILE A 242 0.82 -13.10 -22.55
C ILE A 242 1.71 -13.41 -23.75
N ILE A 243 1.39 -12.84 -24.91
CA ILE A 243 2.23 -12.94 -26.12
C ILE A 243 3.29 -11.84 -26.05
N GLN A 244 4.55 -12.22 -25.87
CA GLN A 244 5.68 -11.28 -25.90
C GLN A 244 6.28 -11.25 -27.31
N ILE A 245 6.25 -10.08 -27.95
CA ILE A 245 6.90 -9.83 -29.24
C ILE A 245 8.22 -9.10 -28.97
N ASN A 246 9.33 -9.67 -29.43
CA ASN A 246 10.66 -9.10 -29.27
C ASN A 246 11.17 -8.55 -30.60
N TYR A 247 11.79 -7.37 -30.58
CA TYR A 247 12.50 -6.78 -31.71
C TYR A 247 13.99 -6.69 -31.35
N SER A 248 14.86 -7.23 -32.19
CA SER A 248 16.31 -7.17 -32.00
C SER A 248 16.96 -6.41 -33.15
N ALA A 249 17.86 -5.49 -32.83
CA ALA A 249 18.75 -4.85 -33.80
C ALA A 249 20.19 -5.27 -33.52
N LYS A 250 21.00 -5.42 -34.56
CA LYS A 250 22.44 -5.68 -34.44
C LYS A 250 23.17 -4.34 -34.37
N ILE A 251 23.99 -4.14 -33.35
CA ILE A 251 24.90 -3.00 -33.21
C ILE A 251 26.24 -3.37 -33.84
#